data_AF-A0A840RKI1-F1
#
_entry.id   AF-A0A840RKI1-F1
#
_cell.length_a   1.000
_cell.length_b   1.000
_cell.length_c   1.000
_cell.angle_alpha   90.00
_cell.angle_beta   90.00
_cell.angle_gamma   90.00
#
_symmetry.space_group_name_H-M   'P 1'
#
loop_
_entity.id
_entity.type
_entity.pdbx_description
1 polymer ?
#
loop_
_entity_poly.entity_id
_entity_poly.type
_entity_poly.pdbx_seq_one_letter_code
_entity_poly.pdbx_strand_id
1 'polypeptide(L)'
;MLLGHYPLGWVAHPLYLAFTVSAALVTALLARHVHRLRILFLLVDGLGLVAFSIIGCDIALGVGVHPAVAVVFGMITGIFGGVLRDMLCNEIPLVLRREMYASVSLVTGAIYVGLHWLGAAPGEALLTALGVGFVFRALAIRFKWELPGFSGEGIRGFE
;
A
#
# COMPACT_ATOMS: atom_id res chain seq x y z
N MET A 1 5.04 12.02 -11.29
CA MET A 1 6.34 11.92 -12.01
C MET A 1 6.32 10.83 -13.08
N LEU A 2 6.08 9.56 -12.75
CA LEU A 2 6.02 8.48 -13.75
C LEU A 2 4.92 8.65 -14.84
N LEU A 3 3.80 9.31 -14.51
CA LEU A 3 2.72 9.61 -15.46
C LEU A 3 2.77 11.04 -16.04
N GLY A 4 3.85 11.81 -15.79
CA GLY A 4 3.95 13.19 -16.25
C GLY A 4 2.94 14.17 -15.63
N HIS A 5 2.17 13.77 -14.61
CA HIS A 5 1.21 14.62 -13.92
C HIS A 5 1.93 15.64 -13.01
N TYR A 6 1.89 16.92 -13.40
CA TYR A 6 2.35 18.08 -12.65
C TYR A 6 1.21 19.11 -12.55
N PRO A 7 1.10 19.87 -11.46
CA PRO A 7 1.93 19.83 -10.24
C PRO A 7 1.61 18.61 -9.36
N LEU A 8 2.56 18.26 -8.49
CA LEU A 8 2.35 17.22 -7.48
C LEU A 8 1.32 17.71 -6.45
N GLY A 9 0.39 16.86 -6.00
CA GLY A 9 -0.71 17.27 -5.12
C GLY A 9 -0.26 17.96 -3.82
N TRP A 10 0.88 17.58 -3.26
CA TRP A 10 1.48 18.22 -2.07
C TRP A 10 2.19 19.54 -2.36
N VAL A 11 2.60 19.78 -3.61
CA VAL A 11 3.13 21.08 -4.06
C VAL A 11 1.96 22.04 -4.33
N ALA A 12 0.85 21.53 -4.86
CA ALA A 12 -0.35 22.31 -5.14
C ALA A 12 -1.10 22.72 -3.85
N HIS A 13 -1.06 21.90 -2.80
CA HIS A 13 -1.80 22.13 -1.56
C HIS A 13 -0.89 22.02 -0.32
N PRO A 14 -0.34 23.14 0.19
CA PRO A 14 0.56 23.15 1.35
C PRO A 14 -0.10 22.66 2.65
N LEU A 15 -1.44 22.62 2.71
CA LEU A 15 -2.20 22.05 3.82
C LEU A 15 -1.89 20.57 4.06
N TYR A 16 -1.61 19.77 3.02
CA TYR A 16 -1.22 18.36 3.20
C TYR A 16 0.09 18.23 3.99
N LEU A 17 1.03 19.16 3.78
CA LEU A 17 2.29 19.22 4.49
C LEU A 17 2.09 19.53 5.97
N ALA A 18 1.15 20.42 6.29
CA ALA A 18 0.78 20.71 7.68
C ALA A 18 0.14 19.49 8.37
N PHE A 19 -0.72 18.74 7.67
CA PHE A 19 -1.33 17.51 8.22
C PHE A 19 -0.30 16.39 8.46
N THR A 20 0.66 16.20 7.55
CA THR A 20 1.68 15.16 7.74
C THR A 20 2.65 15.51 8.86
N VAL A 21 3.07 16.78 8.98
CA VAL A 21 3.95 17.23 10.08
C VAL A 21 3.25 17.14 11.43
N SER A 22 1.99 17.56 11.52
CA SER A 22 1.22 17.46 12.76
C SER A 22 0.98 16.00 13.15
N ALA A 23 0.59 15.14 12.21
CA ALA A 23 0.45 13.70 12.46
C ALA A 23 1.77 13.05 12.90
N ALA A 24 2.90 13.43 12.29
CA ALA A 24 4.22 12.95 12.66
C ALA A 24 4.62 13.39 14.09
N LEU A 25 4.36 14.65 14.44
CA LEU A 25 4.64 15.18 15.78
C LEU A 25 3.80 14.48 16.85
N VAL A 26 2.49 14.33 16.61
CA VAL A 26 1.58 13.60 17.50
C VAL A 26 2.04 12.15 17.66
N THR A 27 2.37 11.48 16.55
CA THR A 27 2.86 10.10 16.59
C THR A 27 4.18 9.99 17.34
N ALA A 28 5.11 10.93 17.18
CA ALA A 28 6.40 10.93 17.89
C ALA A 28 6.22 11.13 19.41
N LEU A 29 5.27 11.98 19.83
CA LEU A 29 4.95 12.17 21.24
C LEU A 29 4.31 10.90 21.85
N LEU A 30 3.44 10.23 21.09
CA LEU A 30 2.83 8.97 21.53
C LEU A 30 3.78 7.77 21.41
N ALA A 31 4.79 7.81 20.55
CA ALA A 31 5.67 6.68 20.23
C ALA A 31 6.29 6.02 21.49
N ARG A 32 6.59 6.83 22.52
CA ARG A 32 7.14 6.36 23.80
C ARG A 32 6.17 5.43 24.57
N HIS A 33 4.87 5.51 24.32
CA HIS A 33 3.84 4.64 24.90
C HIS A 33 3.40 3.49 23.96
N VAL A 34 3.85 3.48 22.70
CA VAL A 34 3.27 2.68 21.59
C VAL A 34 3.94 1.31 21.44
N HIS A 35 4.89 0.93 22.29
CA HIS A 35 5.54 -0.40 22.21
C HIS A 35 4.54 -1.58 22.29
N ARG A 36 3.33 -1.38 22.85
CA ARG A 36 2.23 -2.37 22.89
C ARG A 36 1.33 -2.37 21.64
N LEU A 37 1.41 -1.35 20.79
CA LEU A 37 0.48 -1.08 19.68
C LEU A 37 0.99 -1.55 18.31
N ARG A 38 1.92 -2.51 18.27
CA ARG A 38 2.44 -3.08 17.02
C ARG A 38 1.34 -3.53 16.05
N ILE A 39 0.25 -4.09 16.58
CA ILE A 39 -0.92 -4.50 15.79
C ILE A 39 -1.66 -3.30 15.20
N LEU A 40 -1.85 -2.23 15.98
CA LEU A 40 -2.50 -1.00 15.52
C LEU A 40 -1.68 -0.37 14.39
N PHE A 41 -0.36 -0.29 14.54
CA PHE A 41 0.54 0.19 13.50
C PHE A 41 0.40 -0.61 12.20
N LEU A 42 0.41 -1.95 12.28
CA LEU A 42 0.22 -2.82 11.12
C LEU A 42 -1.15 -2.65 10.44
N LEU A 43 -2.21 -2.38 11.21
CA LEU A 43 -3.55 -2.12 10.67
C LEU A 43 -3.64 -0.76 9.97
N VAL A 44 -3.10 0.30 10.58
CA VAL A 44 -3.06 1.64 9.97
C VAL A 44 -2.18 1.64 8.72
N ASP A 45 -1.05 0.94 8.76
CA ASP A 45 -0.16 0.73 7.61
C ASP A 45 -0.87 -0.02 6.49
N GLY A 46 -1.61 -1.08 6.84
CA GLY A 46 -2.43 -1.84 5.89
C GLY A 46 -3.57 -1.02 5.27
N LEU A 47 -4.22 -0.15 6.05
CA LEU A 47 -5.25 0.76 5.55
C LEU A 47 -4.64 1.81 4.61
N GLY A 48 -3.49 2.38 4.98
CA GLY A 48 -2.74 3.29 4.13
C GLY A 48 -2.33 2.65 2.81
N LEU A 49 -1.78 1.43 2.84
CA LEU A 49 -1.44 0.64 1.65
C LEU A 49 -2.63 0.53 0.70
N VAL A 50 -3.77 0.03 1.19
CA VAL A 50 -4.98 -0.19 0.39
C VAL A 50 -5.49 1.12 -0.21
N ALA A 51 -5.58 2.18 0.59
CA ALA A 51 -6.05 3.49 0.14
C ALA A 51 -5.14 4.09 -0.94
N PHE A 52 -3.82 4.08 -0.72
CA PHE A 52 -2.86 4.63 -1.68
C PHE A 52 -2.78 3.79 -2.96
N SER A 53 -2.97 2.47 -2.88
CA SER A 53 -3.04 1.63 -4.08
C SER A 53 -4.26 1.94 -4.93
N ILE A 54 -5.42 2.21 -4.32
CA ILE A 54 -6.62 2.62 -5.06
C ILE A 54 -6.42 3.99 -5.69
N ILE A 55 -5.91 4.97 -4.94
CA ILE A 55 -5.61 6.32 -5.47
C ILE A 55 -4.65 6.24 -6.66
N GLY A 56 -3.60 5.41 -6.58
CA GLY A 56 -2.67 5.22 -7.68
C GLY A 56 -3.32 4.56 -8.91
N CYS A 57 -4.24 3.60 -8.70
CA CYS A 57 -5.01 3.00 -9.79
C CYS A 57 -5.95 4.02 -10.44
N ASP A 58 -6.67 4.82 -9.65
CA ASP A 58 -7.61 5.84 -10.12
C ASP A 58 -6.90 6.89 -10.99
N ILE A 59 -5.77 7.42 -10.51
CA ILE A 59 -4.94 8.36 -11.28
C ILE A 59 -4.44 7.71 -12.59
N ALA A 60 -4.00 6.45 -12.53
CA ALA A 60 -3.51 5.76 -13.72
C ALA A 60 -4.62 5.53 -14.75
N LEU A 61 -5.80 5.11 -14.32
CA LEU A 61 -6.99 4.97 -15.18
C LEU A 61 -7.40 6.31 -15.78
N GLY A 62 -7.34 7.40 -15.01
CA GLY A 62 -7.62 8.76 -15.48
C GLY A 62 -6.67 9.25 -16.58
N VAL A 63 -5.46 8.72 -16.64
CA VAL A 63 -4.48 8.99 -17.72
C VAL A 63 -4.72 8.09 -18.96
N GLY A 64 -5.64 7.12 -18.87
CA GLY A 64 -5.99 6.24 -19.99
C GLY A 64 -4.96 5.14 -20.26
N VAL A 65 -4.16 4.75 -19.27
CA VAL A 65 -3.20 3.65 -19.43
C VAL A 65 -3.90 2.29 -19.42
N HIS A 66 -3.22 1.26 -19.93
CA HIS A 66 -3.75 -0.10 -19.94
C HIS A 66 -4.10 -0.60 -18.51
N PRO A 67 -5.23 -1.31 -18.29
CA PRO A 67 -5.68 -1.74 -16.96
C PRO A 67 -4.61 -2.47 -16.13
N ALA A 68 -3.85 -3.36 -16.77
CA ALA A 68 -2.75 -4.07 -16.12
C ALA A 68 -1.65 -3.10 -15.60
N VAL A 69 -1.35 -2.05 -16.35
CA VAL A 69 -0.36 -1.03 -15.96
C VAL A 69 -0.93 -0.19 -14.81
N ALA A 70 -2.23 0.11 -14.81
CA ALA A 70 -2.88 0.83 -13.72
C ALA A 70 -2.78 0.08 -12.38
N VAL A 71 -2.98 -1.24 -12.38
CA VAL A 71 -2.83 -2.08 -11.18
C VAL A 71 -1.39 -2.05 -10.65
N VAL A 72 -0.39 -2.19 -11.54
CA VAL A 72 1.03 -2.11 -11.15
C VAL A 72 1.37 -0.72 -10.62
N PHE A 73 0.83 0.33 -11.23
CA PHE A 73 1.05 1.70 -10.78
C PHE A 73 0.46 1.97 -9.40
N GLY A 74 -0.77 1.49 -9.16
CA GLY A 74 -1.38 1.51 -7.84
C GLY A 74 -0.53 0.77 -6.81
N MET A 75 -0.07 -0.44 -7.16
CA MET A 75 0.80 -1.22 -6.27
C MET A 75 2.08 -0.49 -5.89
N ILE A 76 2.79 0.06 -6.87
CA ILE A 76 4.01 0.83 -6.61
C ILE A 76 3.69 2.01 -5.69
N THR A 77 2.61 2.74 -5.97
CA THR A 77 2.20 3.90 -5.17
C THR A 77 1.90 3.53 -3.71
N GLY A 78 1.16 2.44 -3.47
CA GLY A 78 0.83 2.00 -2.12
C GLY A 78 2.02 1.47 -1.33
N ILE A 79 2.93 0.73 -1.97
CA ILE A 79 4.08 0.12 -1.30
C ILE A 79 5.19 1.14 -1.04
N PHE A 80 5.38 2.11 -1.94
CA PHE A 80 6.53 3.03 -1.88
C PHE A 80 6.59 3.83 -0.58
N GLY A 81 5.44 4.23 -0.01
CA GLY A 81 5.39 4.94 1.27
C GLY A 81 5.93 4.10 2.44
N GLY A 82 5.56 2.82 2.50
CA GLY A 82 6.06 1.89 3.52
C GLY A 82 7.56 1.59 3.33
N VAL A 83 7.99 1.41 2.08
CA VAL A 83 9.41 1.20 1.75
C VAL A 83 10.26 2.40 2.16
N LEU A 84 9.81 3.62 1.85
CA LEU A 84 10.55 4.83 2.20
C LEU A 84 10.69 4.99 3.72
N ARG A 85 9.61 4.73 4.47
CA ARG A 85 9.64 4.71 5.94
C ARG A 85 10.67 3.72 6.46
N ASP A 86 10.63 2.48 5.98
CA ASP A 86 11.48 1.41 6.48
C ASP A 86 12.96 1.67 6.14
N MET A 87 13.25 2.19 4.93
CA MET A 87 14.59 2.62 4.52
C MET A 87 15.14 3.76 5.39
N LEU A 88 14.32 4.78 5.71
CA LEU A 88 14.71 5.87 6.60
C LEU A 88 14.99 5.39 8.02
N CYS A 89 14.32 4.32 8.47
CA CYS A 89 14.58 3.66 9.74
C CYS A 89 15.73 2.65 9.68
N ASN A 90 16.41 2.50 8.53
CA ASN A 90 17.47 1.51 8.29
C ASN A 90 17.02 0.05 8.58
N GLU A 91 15.76 -0.24 8.28
CA GLU A 91 15.15 -1.57 8.42
C GLU A 91 14.87 -2.18 7.04
N ILE A 92 14.94 -3.51 6.93
CA ILE A 92 14.58 -4.18 5.67
C ILE A 92 13.07 -3.97 5.43
N PRO A 93 12.67 -3.44 4.27
CA PRO A 93 11.27 -3.10 3.98
C PRO A 93 10.30 -4.26 4.19
N LEU A 94 9.14 -3.96 4.75
CA LEU A 94 8.09 -4.95 5.03
C LEU A 94 7.62 -5.68 3.78
N VAL A 95 7.67 -5.05 2.60
CA VAL A 95 7.34 -5.71 1.33
C VAL A 95 8.30 -6.85 1.00
N LEU A 96 9.59 -6.72 1.36
CA LEU A 96 10.58 -7.77 1.17
C LEU A 96 10.48 -8.86 2.24
N ARG A 97 10.07 -8.50 3.47
CA ARG A 97 9.94 -9.45 4.58
C ARG A 97 8.62 -10.22 4.57
N ARG A 98 7.53 -9.63 4.07
CA ARG A 98 6.18 -10.20 4.08
C ARG A 98 5.59 -10.14 2.68
N GLU A 99 5.67 -11.26 1.97
CA GLU A 99 5.17 -11.42 0.60
C GLU A 99 3.65 -11.13 0.46
N MET A 100 2.90 -11.13 1.57
CA MET A 100 1.51 -10.70 1.62
C MET A 100 1.27 -9.20 1.39
N TYR A 101 2.28 -8.34 1.52
CA TYR A 101 2.12 -6.89 1.33
C TYR A 101 1.85 -6.55 -0.14
N ALA A 102 2.65 -7.09 -1.04
CA ALA A 102 2.52 -6.87 -2.48
C ALA A 102 1.26 -7.52 -3.05
N SER A 103 0.95 -8.75 -2.61
CA SER A 103 -0.25 -9.47 -3.08
C SER A 103 -1.55 -8.81 -2.64
N VAL A 104 -1.66 -8.32 -1.40
CA VAL A 104 -2.83 -7.53 -0.96
C VAL A 104 -3.03 -6.32 -1.87
N SER A 105 -1.96 -5.60 -2.17
CA SER A 105 -2.03 -4.43 -3.03
C SER A 105 -2.43 -4.78 -4.47
N LEU A 106 -1.92 -5.90 -5.00
CA LEU A 106 -2.26 -6.39 -6.34
C LEU A 106 -3.74 -6.75 -6.42
N VAL A 107 -4.23 -7.52 -5.45
CA VAL A 107 -5.63 -7.96 -5.37
C VAL A 107 -6.55 -6.75 -5.23
N THR A 108 -6.20 -5.79 -4.37
CA THR A 108 -6.98 -4.56 -4.20
C THR A 108 -7.06 -3.76 -5.51
N GLY A 109 -5.92 -3.56 -6.19
CA GLY A 109 -5.89 -2.86 -7.47
C GLY A 109 -6.67 -3.58 -8.56
N ALA A 110 -6.54 -4.91 -8.65
CA ALA A 110 -7.28 -5.73 -9.61
C ALA A 110 -8.80 -5.67 -9.39
N ILE A 111 -9.24 -5.71 -8.14
CA ILE A 111 -10.66 -5.55 -7.77
C ILE A 111 -11.13 -4.17 -8.19
N TYR A 112 -10.41 -3.11 -7.82
CA TYR A 112 -10.80 -1.74 -8.14
C TYR A 112 -10.93 -1.52 -9.65
N VAL A 113 -9.91 -1.93 -10.43
CA VAL A 113 -9.91 -1.82 -11.89
C VAL A 113 -11.00 -2.69 -12.52
N GLY A 114 -11.25 -3.90 -11.98
CA GLY A 114 -12.31 -4.79 -12.44
C GLY A 114 -13.72 -4.21 -12.21
N LEU A 115 -13.98 -3.63 -11.04
CA LEU A 115 -15.23 -2.94 -10.75
C LEU A 115 -15.42 -1.69 -11.63
N HIS A 116 -14.36 -0.95 -11.89
CA HIS A 116 -14.39 0.18 -12.82
C HIS A 116 -14.74 -0.28 -14.25
N TRP A 117 -14.23 -1.44 -14.69
CA TRP A 117 -14.57 -2.04 -15.98
C TRP A 117 -16.03 -2.52 -16.07
N LEU A 118 -16.60 -2.98 -14.96
CA LEU A 118 -18.01 -3.38 -14.87
C LEU A 118 -18.99 -2.20 -14.88
N GLY A 119 -18.49 -0.96 -14.94
CA GLY A 119 -19.30 0.26 -14.96
C GLY A 119 -19.89 0.61 -13.58
N ALA A 120 -19.31 0.10 -12.49
CA ALA A 120 -19.72 0.47 -11.14
C ALA A 120 -19.50 1.98 -10.90
N ALA A 121 -20.36 2.59 -10.10
CA ALA A 121 -20.19 3.99 -9.72
C ALA A 121 -18.83 4.18 -9.00
N PRO A 122 -18.07 5.27 -9.26
CA PRO A 122 -16.74 5.45 -8.68
C PRO A 122 -16.70 5.34 -7.15
N GLY A 123 -17.74 5.84 -6.48
CA GLY A 123 -17.86 5.75 -5.02
C GLY A 123 -18.07 4.31 -4.51
N GLU A 124 -18.83 3.49 -5.24
CA GLU A 124 -19.07 2.09 -4.89
C GLU A 124 -17.82 1.24 -5.14
N ALA A 125 -17.15 1.45 -6.28
CA ALA A 125 -15.87 0.79 -6.60
C ALA A 125 -14.78 1.10 -5.56
N LEU A 126 -14.70 2.35 -5.10
CA LEU A 126 -13.80 2.76 -4.03
C LEU A 126 -14.12 2.06 -2.70
N LEU A 127 -15.38 2.11 -2.26
CA LEU A 127 -15.78 1.54 -0.96
C LEU A 127 -15.62 0.02 -0.93
N THR A 128 -15.98 -0.65 -2.02
CA THR A 128 -15.83 -2.11 -2.14
C THR A 128 -14.36 -2.53 -2.17
N ALA A 129 -13.52 -1.90 -3.00
CA ALA A 129 -12.09 -2.21 -3.06
C ALA A 129 -11.39 -1.93 -1.74
N LEU A 130 -11.74 -0.81 -1.07
CA LEU A 130 -11.18 -0.46 0.23
C LEU A 130 -11.60 -1.45 1.32
N GLY A 131 -12.88 -1.81 1.35
CA GLY A 131 -13.41 -2.81 2.29
C GLY A 131 -12.77 -4.19 2.10
N VAL A 132 -12.77 -4.70 0.86
CA VAL A 132 -12.20 -6.02 0.56
C VAL A 132 -10.68 -6.04 0.79
N GLY A 133 -9.96 -5.02 0.31
CA GLY A 133 -8.52 -4.91 0.51
C GLY A 133 -8.14 -4.83 1.99
N PHE A 134 -8.86 -4.03 2.78
CA PHE A 134 -8.61 -3.90 4.21
C PHE A 134 -8.93 -5.19 4.97
N VAL A 135 -10.07 -5.84 4.67
CA VAL A 135 -10.43 -7.13 5.27
C VAL A 135 -9.40 -8.20 4.93
N PHE A 136 -8.98 -8.28 3.67
CA PHE A 136 -7.95 -9.22 3.23
C PHE A 136 -6.62 -8.98 3.97
N ARG A 137 -6.25 -7.71 4.17
CA ARG A 137 -5.06 -7.34 4.94
C ARG A 137 -5.19 -7.69 6.42
N ALA A 138 -6.35 -7.40 7.03
CA ALA A 138 -6.62 -7.70 8.43
C ALA A 138 -6.59 -9.21 8.69
N LEU A 139 -7.16 -10.02 7.77
CA LEU A 139 -7.08 -11.48 7.81
C LEU A 139 -5.63 -11.95 7.67
N ALA A 140 -4.87 -11.45 6.70
CA ALA A 140 -3.46 -11.80 6.53
C ALA A 140 -2.63 -11.51 7.80
N ILE A 141 -2.90 -10.39 8.48
CA ILE A 141 -2.25 -10.04 9.76
C ILE A 141 -2.69 -10.99 10.88
N ARG A 142 -4.00 -11.27 11.00
CA ARG A 142 -4.58 -12.10 12.08
C ARG A 142 -4.19 -13.57 11.98
N PHE A 143 -4.11 -14.10 10.77
CA PHE A 143 -3.71 -15.47 10.48
C PHE A 143 -2.21 -15.64 10.33
N LYS A 144 -1.42 -14.55 10.42
CA LYS A 144 0.02 -14.53 10.17
C LYS A 144 0.37 -15.27 8.89
N TRP A 145 -0.38 -15.00 7.81
CA TRP A 145 -0.06 -15.59 6.52
C TRP A 145 1.33 -15.10 6.11
N GLU A 146 2.24 -16.04 6.05
CA GLU A 146 3.58 -15.91 5.52
C GLU A 146 3.60 -16.90 4.36
N LEU A 147 3.89 -16.41 3.15
CA LEU A 147 4.17 -17.34 2.07
C LEU A 147 5.43 -18.13 2.46
N PRO A 148 5.47 -19.44 2.15
CA PRO A 148 6.62 -20.27 2.47
C PRO A 148 7.84 -19.64 1.81
N GLY A 149 8.74 -19.09 2.63
CA GLY A 149 10.00 -18.55 2.14
C GLY A 149 10.76 -19.65 1.41
N PHE A 150 11.38 -19.31 0.28
CA PHE A 150 12.31 -20.20 -0.39
C PHE A 150 13.51 -20.45 0.55
N SER A 151 13.42 -21.49 1.39
CA SER A 151 14.59 -22.05 2.07
C SER A 151 15.45 -22.68 0.98
N GLY A 152 16.64 -22.14 0.77
CA GLY A 152 17.65 -22.67 -0.15
C GLY A 152 18.26 -24.01 0.29
N GLU A 153 17.52 -24.85 1.00
CA GLU A 153 17.98 -26.15 1.51
C GLU A 153 17.88 -27.27 0.47
N GLY A 154 17.97 -26.93 -0.82
CA GLY A 154 17.83 -27.87 -1.94
C GLY A 154 18.69 -27.58 -3.16
N ILE A 155 19.51 -26.52 -3.19
CA ILE A 155 20.41 -26.26 -4.33
C ILE A 155 21.73 -27.02 -4.11
N ARG A 156 21.66 -28.36 -4.23
CA ARG A 156 22.81 -29.19 -4.57
C ARG A 156 23.07 -29.01 -6.06
N GLY A 157 24.13 -28.31 -6.44
CA GLY A 157 24.55 -28.29 -7.84
C GLY A 157 25.37 -27.09 -8.26
N PHE A 158 26.40 -26.71 -7.51
CA PHE A 158 27.58 -26.03 -8.02
C PHE A 158 28.77 -26.43 -7.13
N GLU A 159 29.24 -27.66 -7.33
CA GLU A 159 30.65 -28.01 -7.15
C GLU A 159 31.40 -27.70 -8.46
#